data_AF-A0A1Y0BHW6-F1
#
_entry.id   AF-A0A1Y0BHW6-F1
#
_cell.length_a   1.000
_cell.length_b   1.000
_cell.length_c   1.000
_cell.angle_alpha   90.00
_cell.angle_beta   90.00
_cell.angle_gamma   90.00
#
_symmetry.space_group_name_H-M   'P 1'
#
loop_
_entity.id
_entity.type
_entity.pdbx_description
1 polymer ?
#
loop_
_entity_poly.entity_id
_entity_poly.type
_entity_poly.pdbx_seq_one_letter_code
_entity_poly.pdbx_strand_id
1 'polypeptide(L)'
;MSHLREVALATGTQFEWLATGRGAMTLSRDAELDSIATAEAILVEDPLEFRLVRAFREAPLKARLSLLEVMETLASQRTGRTRPHGTARTTGSRRS
;
A
#
# COMPACT_ATOMS: atom_id res chain seq x y z
N MET A 1 -38.05 5.79 10.64
CA MET A 1 -36.79 5.32 11.27
C MET A 1 -35.57 5.40 10.34
N SER A 2 -35.63 6.10 9.19
CA SER A 2 -34.49 6.24 8.27
C SER A 2 -33.40 7.18 8.80
N HIS A 3 -33.79 8.28 9.44
CA HIS A 3 -32.87 9.34 9.87
C HIS A 3 -31.81 8.87 10.88
N LEU A 4 -32.15 7.96 11.79
CA LEU A 4 -31.20 7.50 12.82
C LEU A 4 -30.11 6.60 12.21
N ARG A 5 -30.42 5.90 11.10
CA ARG A 5 -29.45 5.13 10.31
C ARG A 5 -28.53 6.06 9.53
N GLU A 6 -29.05 7.14 8.96
CA GLU A 6 -28.25 8.16 8.26
C GLU A 6 -27.29 8.87 9.22
N VAL A 7 -27.74 9.19 10.44
CA VAL A 7 -26.88 9.74 11.49
C VAL A 7 -25.77 8.75 11.85
N ALA A 8 -26.11 7.48 12.08
CA ALA A 8 -25.13 6.43 12.39
C ALA A 8 -24.00 6.33 11.34
N LEU A 9 -24.37 6.41 10.06
CA LEU A 9 -23.44 6.38 8.94
C LEU A 9 -22.58 7.66 8.89
N ALA A 10 -23.18 8.83 9.09
CA ALA A 10 -22.46 10.11 9.06
C ALA A 10 -21.48 10.28 10.22
N THR A 11 -21.79 9.70 11.40
CA THR A 11 -20.97 9.82 12.60
C THR A 11 -20.01 8.65 12.83
N GLY A 12 -20.07 7.60 12.01
CA GLY A 12 -19.23 6.40 12.18
C GLY A 12 -19.51 5.66 13.50
N THR A 13 -20.77 5.68 13.95
CA THR A 13 -21.19 5.06 15.21
C THR A 13 -22.17 3.93 14.96
N GLN A 14 -22.21 2.92 15.84
CA GLN A 14 -23.15 1.81 15.67
C GLN A 14 -24.60 2.27 15.85
N PHE A 15 -25.47 1.83 14.94
CA PHE A 15 -26.90 2.12 15.00
C PHE A 15 -27.54 1.63 16.30
N GLU A 16 -27.11 0.46 16.81
CA GLU A 16 -27.61 -0.09 18.07
C GLU A 16 -27.33 0.82 19.26
N TRP A 17 -26.11 1.39 19.34
CA TRP A 17 -25.75 2.37 20.37
C TRP A 17 -26.59 3.64 20.25
N LEU A 18 -26.78 4.17 19.04
CA LEU A 18 -27.63 5.35 18.82
C LEU A 18 -29.11 5.09 19.13
N ALA A 19 -29.61 3.90 18.84
CA ALA A 19 -31.02 3.57 18.99
C ALA A 19 -31.39 3.16 20.42
N THR A 20 -30.46 2.57 21.17
CA THR A 20 -30.76 1.93 22.47
C THR A 20 -29.78 2.29 23.60
N GLY A 21 -28.67 2.94 23.29
CA GLY A 21 -27.61 3.25 24.25
C GLY A 21 -26.75 2.04 24.67
N ARG A 22 -26.85 0.92 23.96
CA ARG A 22 -26.13 -0.34 24.26
C ARG A 22 -25.09 -0.65 23.18
N GLY A 23 -24.09 -1.47 23.54
CA GLY A 23 -23.00 -1.84 22.64
C GLY A 23 -21.91 -0.78 22.52
N ALA A 24 -20.97 -0.99 21.61
CA ALA A 24 -19.86 -0.08 21.39
C ALA A 24 -20.33 1.17 20.62
N MET A 25 -19.86 2.35 21.04
CA MET A 25 -20.18 3.61 20.37
C MET A 25 -19.60 3.65 18.95
N THR A 26 -18.36 3.22 18.78
CA THR A 26 -17.65 3.19 17.49
C THR A 26 -17.96 1.93 16.71
N LEU A 27 -17.84 2.01 15.38
CA LEU A 27 -17.86 0.81 14.53
C LEU A 27 -16.79 -0.19 14.99
N SER A 28 -17.09 -1.48 14.85
CA SER A 28 -16.05 -2.49 15.04
C SER A 28 -15.02 -2.35 13.93
N ARG A 29 -13.79 -2.79 14.19
CA ARG A 29 -12.72 -2.79 13.18
C ARG A 29 -13.14 -3.51 11.89
N ASP A 30 -13.94 -4.57 12.01
CA ASP A 30 -14.46 -5.32 10.87
C ASP A 30 -15.48 -4.50 10.07
N ALA A 31 -16.37 -3.76 10.74
CA ALA A 31 -17.33 -2.87 10.08
C ALA A 31 -16.65 -1.63 9.45
N GLU A 32 -15.56 -1.13 10.05
CA GLU A 32 -14.70 -0.12 9.42
C GLU A 32 -14.04 -0.66 8.15
N LEU A 33 -13.53 -1.89 8.18
CA LEU A 33 -12.93 -2.55 7.03
C LEU A 33 -13.97 -2.82 5.91
N ASP A 34 -15.19 -3.22 6.27
CA ASP A 34 -16.30 -3.43 5.33
C ASP A 34 -16.83 -2.11 4.73
N SER A 35 -16.63 -0.98 5.42
CA SER A 35 -16.99 0.36 4.92
C SER A 35 -16.01 0.90 3.88
N ILE A 36 -14.83 0.27 3.75
CA ILE A 36 -13.88 0.53 2.66
C ILE A 36 -14.49 -0.10 1.41
N ALA A 37 -15.32 0.66 0.71
CA ALA A 37 -15.90 0.28 -0.58
C ALA A 37 -14.82 -0.36 -1.45
N THR A 38 -14.95 -1.67 -1.73
CA THR A 38 -13.99 -2.61 -2.37
C THR A 38 -12.93 -1.91 -3.21
N ALA A 39 -11.99 -1.26 -2.53
CA ALA A 39 -11.03 -0.35 -3.13
C ALA A 39 -9.88 -1.24 -3.54
N GLU A 40 -9.64 -1.38 -4.86
CA GLU A 40 -8.51 -2.07 -5.49
C GLU A 40 -7.49 -2.63 -4.48
N ALA A 41 -7.84 -3.79 -3.91
CA ALA A 41 -7.13 -4.31 -2.75
C ALA A 41 -5.95 -5.13 -3.24
N ILE A 42 -4.75 -4.58 -3.13
CA ILE A 42 -3.51 -5.32 -3.39
C ILE A 42 -3.09 -5.98 -2.08
N LEU A 43 -3.01 -7.31 -2.10
CA LEU A 43 -2.39 -8.07 -1.01
C LEU A 43 -0.88 -7.86 -1.08
N VAL A 44 -0.32 -7.29 -0.02
CA VAL A 44 1.12 -7.13 0.16
C VAL A 44 1.62 -8.28 1.03
N GLU A 45 2.62 -9.03 0.57
CA GLU A 45 3.21 -10.15 1.34
C GLU A 45 4.61 -9.81 1.88
N ASP A 46 5.37 -8.95 1.18
CA ASP A 46 6.74 -8.60 1.55
C ASP A 46 6.77 -7.65 2.77
N PRO A 47 7.44 -8.01 3.89
CA PRO A 47 7.62 -7.12 5.04
C PRO A 47 8.24 -5.77 4.69
N LEU A 48 9.09 -5.69 3.67
CA LEU A 48 9.68 -4.44 3.20
C LEU A 48 8.64 -3.55 2.52
N GLU A 49 7.80 -4.13 1.66
CA GLU A 49 6.70 -3.43 0.99
C GLU A 49 5.68 -2.91 2.01
N PHE A 50 5.36 -3.69 3.05
CA PHE A 50 4.52 -3.22 4.16
C PHE A 50 5.07 -1.97 4.83
N ARG A 51 6.37 -1.96 5.15
CA ARG A 51 7.03 -0.81 5.78
C ARG A 51 6.99 0.42 4.89
N LEU A 52 7.19 0.23 3.58
CA LEU A 52 7.11 1.29 2.59
C LEU A 52 5.70 1.90 2.54
N VAL A 53 4.66 1.08 2.39
CA VAL A 53 3.26 1.54 2.32
C VAL A 53 2.89 2.32 3.59
N ARG A 54 3.28 1.81 4.77
CA ARG A 54 3.03 2.49 6.04
C ARG A 54 3.70 3.86 6.09
N ALA A 55 5.01 3.92 5.82
CA ALA A 55 5.76 5.18 5.83
C ALA A 55 5.22 6.18 4.81
N PHE A 56 4.82 5.70 3.63
CA PHE A 56 4.22 6.53 2.58
C PHE A 56 2.91 7.16 3.05
N ARG A 57 2.02 6.40 3.71
CA ARG A 57 0.74 6.89 4.24
C ARG A 57 0.91 7.95 5.34
N GLU A 58 1.95 7.84 6.15
CA GLU A 58 2.26 8.79 7.24
C GLU A 58 2.91 10.09 6.73
N ALA A 59 3.45 10.11 5.50
CA ALA A 59 4.18 11.25 4.96
C ALA A 59 3.28 12.40 4.43
N PRO A 60 3.73 13.68 4.53
CA PRO A 60 3.05 14.80 3.89
C PRO A 60 2.90 14.61 2.37
N LEU A 61 1.82 15.15 1.79
CA LEU A 61 1.50 14.96 0.36
C LEU A 61 2.66 15.34 -0.57
N LYS A 62 3.36 16.46 -0.30
CA LYS A 62 4.51 16.90 -1.09
C LYS A 62 5.64 15.86 -1.11
N ALA A 63 5.92 15.23 0.03
CA ALA A 63 6.96 14.21 0.12
C ALA A 63 6.56 12.92 -0.62
N ARG A 64 5.28 12.52 -0.55
CA ARG A 64 4.75 11.37 -1.28
C ARG A 64 4.95 11.49 -2.79
N LEU A 65 4.61 12.65 -3.36
CA LEU A 65 4.74 12.90 -4.81
C LEU A 65 6.20 12.77 -5.27
N SER A 66 7.14 13.43 -4.57
CA SER A 66 8.56 13.35 -4.90
C SER A 66 9.15 11.94 -4.73
N LEU A 67 8.74 11.21 -3.69
CA LEU A 67 9.20 9.83 -3.47
C LEU A 67 8.68 8.87 -4.54
N LEU A 68 7.41 9.02 -4.95
CA LEU A 68 6.81 8.22 -6.02
C LEU A 68 7.59 8.39 -7.33
N GLU A 69 7.87 9.62 -7.74
CA GLU A 69 8.62 9.94 -8.96
C GLU A 69 10.02 9.29 -8.95
N VAL A 70 10.73 9.36 -7.82
CA VAL A 70 12.05 8.72 -7.66
C VAL A 70 11.93 7.21 -7.79
N MET A 71 10.94 6.60 -7.14
CA MET A 71 10.74 5.15 -7.19
C MET A 71 10.40 4.65 -8.59
N GLU A 72 9.52 5.35 -9.31
CA GLU A 72 9.16 5.03 -10.70
C GLU A 72 10.35 5.18 -11.65
N THR A 73 11.16 6.22 -11.44
CA THR A 73 12.41 6.42 -12.20
C THR A 73 13.40 5.28 -11.96
N LEU A 74 13.59 4.85 -10.71
CA LEU A 74 14.48 3.73 -10.40
C LEU A 74 13.96 2.39 -10.94
N ALA A 75 12.65 2.17 -10.91
CA ALA A 75 12.02 0.97 -11.45
C ALA A 75 12.19 0.90 -12.97
N SER A 76 11.98 2.01 -13.68
CA SER A 76 12.15 2.11 -15.13
C SER A 76 13.60 1.99 -15.59
N GLN A 77 14.59 2.36 -14.77
CA GLN A 77 16.01 2.15 -15.08
C GLN A 77 16.46 0.69 -14.92
N ARG A 78 15.82 -0.07 -14.03
CA ARG A 78 16.22 -1.46 -13.72
C ARG A 78 15.98 -2.43 -14.88
N THR A 79 15.12 -2.10 -15.83
CA THR A 79 14.91 -2.88 -17.06
C THR A 79 16.07 -2.81 -18.06
N GLY A 80 17.10 -1.98 -17.81
CA GLY A 80 18.20 -1.74 -18.74
C GLY A 80 19.55 -2.43 -18.47
N ARG A 81 19.71 -3.27 -17.42
CA ARG A 81 21.05 -3.79 -17.05
C ARG A 81 21.06 -5.23 -16.51
N THR A 82 20.88 -6.21 -17.40
CA THR A 82 21.54 -7.52 -17.26
C THR A 82 22.71 -7.58 -18.23
N ARG A 83 23.93 -7.27 -17.76
CA ARG A 83 25.15 -7.64 -18.49
C ARG A 83 25.48 -9.09 -18.13
N PRO A 84 25.56 -10.03 -19.09
CA PRO A 84 26.03 -11.37 -18.79
C PRO A 84 27.52 -11.28 -18.40
N HIS A 85 27.83 -11.66 -17.17
CA HIS A 85 29.20 -11.88 -16.73
C HIS A 85 29.59 -13.31 -17.12
N GLY A 86 30.49 -13.43 -18.09
CA GLY A 86 30.99 -14.71 -18.59
C GLY A 86 32.12 -14.51 -19.58
N THR A 87 33.20 -13.87 -19.15
CA THR A 87 34.43 -13.70 -19.93
C THR A 87 35.28 -14.95 -19.77
N ALA A 88 35.31 -15.83 -20.78
CA ALA A 88 36.39 -16.81 -20.93
C ALA A 88 37.34 -16.32 -22.04
N ARG A 89 38.21 -15.37 -21.67
CA ARG A 89 39.45 -15.12 -22.40
C ARG A 89 40.45 -16.20 -21.95
N THR A 90 40.62 -17.25 -22.76
CA THR A 90 41.87 -18.02 -22.75
C THR A 90 42.75 -17.49 -23.88
N THR A 91 43.71 -16.67 -23.48
CA THR A 91 44.92 -16.37 -24.23
C THR A 91 45.77 -17.62 -24.36
N GLY A 92 46.19 -17.96 -25.58
CA GLY A 92 47.13 -19.04 -25.86
C GLY A 92 47.99 -18.71 -27.07
N SER A 93 49.09 -18.00 -26.84
CA SER A 93 50.19 -17.79 -27.76
C SER A 93 50.88 -19.11 -28.13
N ARG A 94 51.16 -19.34 -29.43
CA ARG A 94 52.52 -19.68 -29.87
C ARG A 94 52.68 -19.72 -31.40
N ARG A 95 53.73 -19.04 -31.84
CA ARG A 95 54.49 -19.21 -33.09
C ARG A 95 54.69 -20.69 -33.45
N SER A 96 54.58 -21.05 -34.72
CA SER A 96 55.72 -21.27 -35.61
C SER A 96 55.28 -21.41 -37.07
#